data_AF-A0A8H4LVD9-F1
#
_entry.id   AF-A0A8H4LVD9-F1
#
_cell.length_a   1.000
_cell.length_b   1.000
_cell.length_c   1.000
_cell.angle_alpha   90.00
_cell.angle_beta   90.00
_cell.angle_gamma   90.00
#
_symmetry.space_group_name_H-M   'P 1'
#
loop_
_entity.id
_entity.type
_entity.pdbx_description
1 polymer ?
#
loop_
_entity_poly.entity_id
_entity_poly.type
_entity_poly.pdbx_seq_one_letter_code
_entity_poly.pdbx_strand_id
1 'polypeptide(L)'
;MDIVSGTDLAPVARRDLSAATDMFGAPFLTVHRVNLHTELMRPANVSQGRIEFVDGTVKHADVIVGADGLRSAVRSAVIRDPRHAELLSTGFRAFRFLVPTDKARSDSHDARGTVQNVVGIHPSTESATDAHEQMVRQFEHYDQNLVQLLRNSKDTNCLPLPFMKPLSSWTFGKVVLIGDTAHPERDHVE
;
A
#
# COMPACT_ATOMS: atom_id res chain seq x y z
N MET A 1 -9.25 -13.44 -9.79
CA MET A 1 -8.44 -12.29 -10.27
C MET A 1 -8.15 -12.47 -11.74
N ASP A 2 -8.60 -11.51 -12.55
CA ASP A 2 -8.43 -11.51 -14.01
C ASP A 2 -7.36 -10.50 -14.42
N ILE A 3 -6.53 -10.87 -15.38
CA ILE A 3 -5.54 -10.02 -16.03
C ILE A 3 -6.01 -9.85 -17.47
N VAL A 4 -6.18 -8.60 -17.88
CA VAL A 4 -6.62 -8.22 -19.23
C VAL A 4 -5.65 -7.21 -19.82
N SER A 5 -5.57 -7.17 -21.15
CA SER A 5 -4.81 -6.17 -21.89
C SER A 5 -5.46 -4.79 -21.73
N GLY A 6 -4.65 -3.75 -21.49
CA GLY A 6 -5.15 -2.38 -21.29
C GLY A 6 -5.73 -1.73 -22.56
N THR A 7 -5.34 -2.19 -23.75
CA THR A 7 -5.71 -1.55 -25.03
C THR A 7 -7.00 -2.08 -25.62
N ASP A 8 -7.30 -3.37 -25.44
CA ASP A 8 -8.45 -4.06 -26.04
C ASP A 8 -9.23 -4.92 -25.04
N LEU A 9 -8.81 -4.94 -23.77
CA LEU A 9 -9.44 -5.70 -22.69
C LEU A 9 -9.47 -7.21 -22.93
N ALA A 10 -8.65 -7.71 -23.87
CA ALA A 10 -8.54 -9.14 -24.14
C ALA A 10 -7.99 -9.86 -22.90
N PRO A 11 -8.56 -11.03 -22.51
CA PRO A 11 -8.05 -11.81 -21.39
C PRO A 11 -6.60 -12.26 -21.64
N VAL A 12 -5.73 -11.99 -20.67
CA VAL A 12 -4.31 -12.41 -20.68
C VAL A 12 -4.13 -13.61 -19.75
N ALA A 13 -4.68 -13.55 -18.54
CA ALA A 13 -4.63 -14.63 -17.57
C ALA A 13 -5.77 -14.53 -16.57
N ARG A 14 -6.09 -15.65 -15.91
CA ARG A 14 -7.06 -15.72 -14.81
C ARG A 14 -6.48 -16.57 -13.69
N ARG A 15 -6.57 -16.07 -12.47
CA ARG A 15 -6.30 -16.80 -11.23
C ARG A 15 -7.61 -16.96 -10.46
N ASP A 16 -8.05 -18.20 -10.33
CA ASP A 16 -9.15 -18.55 -9.44
C ASP A 16 -8.64 -18.62 -8.00
N LEU A 17 -9.26 -17.84 -7.11
CA LEU A 17 -8.93 -17.81 -5.68
C LEU A 17 -10.04 -18.42 -4.81
N SER A 18 -11.06 -19.04 -5.43
CA SER A 18 -12.18 -19.66 -4.71
C SER A 18 -11.73 -20.80 -3.78
N ALA A 19 -10.67 -21.53 -4.16
CA ALA A 19 -10.09 -22.62 -3.38
C ALA A 19 -9.02 -22.15 -2.36
N ALA A 20 -8.82 -20.85 -2.14
CA ALA A 20 -7.77 -20.36 -1.25
C ALA A 20 -7.88 -20.91 0.18
N THR A 21 -9.10 -21.12 0.68
CA THR A 21 -9.30 -21.70 2.02
C THR A 21 -8.80 -23.14 2.09
N ASP A 22 -9.09 -23.95 1.08
CA ASP A 22 -8.66 -25.35 1.04
C ASP A 22 -7.15 -25.46 0.83
N MET A 23 -6.56 -24.57 0.05
CA MET A 23 -5.12 -24.58 -0.27
C MET A 23 -4.24 -24.00 0.84
N PHE A 24 -4.70 -22.94 1.51
CA PHE A 24 -3.87 -22.14 2.42
C PHE A 24 -4.42 -22.06 3.86
N GLY A 25 -5.56 -22.70 4.13
CA GLY A 25 -6.20 -22.72 5.46
C GLY A 25 -6.97 -21.45 5.83
N ALA A 26 -7.07 -20.47 4.92
CA ALA A 26 -7.76 -19.20 5.14
C ALA A 26 -8.29 -18.60 3.81
N PRO A 27 -9.38 -17.82 3.84
CA PRO A 27 -9.87 -17.15 2.65
C PRO A 27 -8.96 -16.00 2.22
N PHE A 28 -8.93 -15.71 0.93
CA PHE A 28 -8.31 -14.49 0.41
C PHE A 28 -9.25 -13.30 0.64
N LEU A 29 -8.79 -12.29 1.39
CA LEU A 29 -9.59 -11.14 1.78
C LEU A 29 -8.89 -9.83 1.40
N THR A 30 -9.66 -8.89 0.85
CA THR A 30 -9.26 -7.49 0.76
C THR A 30 -9.99 -6.69 1.83
N VAL A 31 -9.26 -5.90 2.62
CA VAL A 31 -9.83 -5.10 3.71
C VAL A 31 -9.54 -3.62 3.52
N HIS A 32 -10.45 -2.77 3.96
CA HIS A 32 -10.21 -1.33 3.99
C HIS A 32 -9.16 -1.01 5.07
N ARG A 33 -7.99 -0.53 4.66
CA ARG A 33 -6.83 -0.31 5.55
C ARG A 33 -7.19 0.53 6.78
N VAL A 34 -8.02 1.56 6.63
CA VAL A 34 -8.41 2.42 7.78
C VAL A 34 -9.18 1.64 8.83
N ASN A 35 -10.07 0.73 8.42
CA ASN A 35 -10.86 -0.05 9.36
C ASN A 35 -9.96 -1.02 10.12
N LEU A 36 -9.07 -1.72 9.41
CA LEU A 36 -8.07 -2.58 10.04
C LEU A 36 -7.15 -1.78 10.98
N HIS A 37 -6.76 -0.58 10.58
CA HIS A 37 -5.88 0.28 11.36
C HIS A 37 -6.55 0.80 12.64
N THR A 38 -7.80 1.26 12.57
CA THR A 38 -8.54 1.77 13.74
C THR A 38 -8.67 0.71 14.84
N GLU A 39 -8.89 -0.55 14.46
CA GLU A 39 -8.95 -1.67 15.41
C GLU A 39 -7.61 -1.96 16.11
N LEU A 40 -6.49 -1.43 15.61
CA LEU A 40 -5.14 -1.85 15.99
C LEU A 40 -4.27 -0.78 16.69
N MET A 41 -4.77 0.44 16.99
CA MET A 41 -3.88 1.58 17.28
C MET A 41 -3.77 2.12 18.72
N ARG A 42 -2.51 2.35 19.16
CA ARG A 42 -2.00 3.51 19.95
C ARG A 42 -0.52 3.81 19.60
N PRO A 43 -0.10 5.09 19.43
CA PRO A 43 1.29 5.46 19.09
C PRO A 43 2.18 5.84 20.29
N ALA A 44 3.52 5.79 20.13
CA ALA A 44 4.52 6.21 21.12
C ALA A 44 5.96 6.42 20.55
N ASN A 45 6.82 7.22 21.23
CA ASN A 45 8.25 7.44 20.89
C ASN A 45 9.16 6.45 21.65
N VAL A 46 10.30 5.98 21.12
CA VAL A 46 11.01 4.79 21.62
C VAL A 46 12.54 4.98 21.71
N SER A 47 13.13 4.64 22.87
CA SER A 47 14.57 4.44 23.02
C SER A 47 14.90 3.46 24.17
N GLN A 48 15.71 2.43 23.91
CA GLN A 48 16.27 1.51 24.94
C GLN A 48 15.29 1.01 26.01
N GLY A 49 14.13 0.47 25.62
CA GLY A 49 13.13 -0.03 26.59
C GLY A 49 12.35 1.08 27.30
N ARG A 50 12.55 2.35 26.93
CA ARG A 50 11.78 3.52 27.36
C ARG A 50 10.95 4.02 26.19
N ILE A 51 9.70 4.36 26.47
CA ILE A 51 8.74 4.89 25.53
C ILE A 51 8.26 6.24 26.06
N GLU A 52 8.34 7.31 25.27
CA GLU A 52 7.84 8.64 25.61
C GLU A 52 6.63 8.99 24.74
N PHE A 53 5.52 9.37 25.35
CA PHE A 53 4.31 9.75 24.62
C PHE A 53 4.23 11.26 24.47
N VAL A 54 3.42 11.73 23.52
CA VAL A 54 3.25 13.16 23.23
C VAL A 54 2.71 13.94 24.44
N ASP A 55 1.97 13.27 25.33
CA ASP A 55 1.49 13.84 26.59
C ASP A 55 2.58 13.94 27.69
N GLY A 56 3.83 13.59 27.36
CA GLY A 56 4.97 13.59 28.26
C GLY A 56 5.05 12.35 29.16
N THR A 57 4.08 11.43 29.09
CA THR A 57 4.14 10.19 29.87
C THR A 57 5.25 9.28 29.37
N VAL A 58 5.86 8.53 30.29
CA VAL A 58 6.95 7.61 29.99
C VAL A 58 6.56 6.21 30.44
N LYS A 59 6.76 5.22 29.56
CA LYS A 59 6.63 3.79 29.90
C LYS A 59 7.94 3.06 29.72
N HIS A 60 8.16 2.05 30.54
CA HIS A 60 9.27 1.12 30.39
C HIS A 60 8.74 -0.25 29.94
N ALA A 61 9.48 -0.92 29.07
CA ALA A 61 9.15 -2.23 28.53
C ALA A 61 10.40 -3.08 28.36
N ASP A 62 10.23 -4.40 28.44
CA ASP A 62 11.30 -5.36 28.19
C ASP A 62 11.61 -5.53 26.72
N VAL A 63 10.60 -5.37 25.87
CA VAL A 63 10.70 -5.37 24.41
C VAL A 63 9.79 -4.28 23.85
N ILE A 64 10.23 -3.62 22.79
CA ILE A 64 9.48 -2.63 22.03
C ILE A 64 9.44 -3.05 20.57
N VAL A 65 8.24 -3.05 19.98
CA VAL A 65 8.00 -3.45 18.59
C VAL A 65 7.67 -2.20 17.75
N GLY A 66 8.51 -1.92 16.75
CA GLY A 66 8.27 -0.88 15.74
C GLY A 66 7.46 -1.44 14.58
N ALA A 67 6.20 -1.01 14.46
CA ALA A 67 5.25 -1.42 13.42
C ALA A 67 4.48 -0.21 12.83
N ASP A 68 5.11 0.97 12.88
CA ASP A 68 4.58 2.28 12.50
C ASP A 68 4.72 2.62 11.01
N GLY A 69 5.18 1.66 10.21
CA GLY A 69 5.10 1.65 8.76
C GLY A 69 6.24 2.35 8.03
N LEU A 70 6.00 2.64 6.75
CA LEU A 70 7.00 3.14 5.81
C LEU A 70 7.75 4.40 6.28
N ARG A 71 7.12 5.30 7.04
CA ARG A 71 7.73 6.54 7.58
C ARG A 71 8.05 6.42 9.08
N SER A 72 8.43 5.23 9.52
CA SER A 72 8.68 4.90 10.91
C SER A 72 9.56 5.90 11.65
N ALA A 73 9.07 6.37 12.80
CA ALA A 73 9.86 7.07 13.80
C ALA A 73 10.74 6.09 14.60
N VAL A 74 10.22 4.88 14.87
CA VAL A 74 10.92 3.85 15.66
C VAL A 74 12.18 3.31 14.96
N ARG A 75 12.20 3.28 13.63
CA ARG A 75 13.32 2.75 12.84
C ARG A 75 14.66 3.42 13.18
N SER A 76 14.65 4.70 13.52
CA SER A 76 15.83 5.46 13.94
C SER A 76 16.49 4.91 15.23
N ALA A 77 15.72 4.23 16.09
CA ALA A 77 16.25 3.61 17.30
C ALA A 77 17.05 2.32 17.01
N VAL A 78 16.85 1.73 15.82
CA VAL A 78 17.52 0.50 15.38
C VAL A 78 18.60 0.80 14.35
N ILE A 79 18.32 1.69 13.39
CA ILE A 79 19.22 2.03 12.30
C ILE A 79 20.06 3.26 12.65
N ARG A 80 21.31 3.02 13.02
CA ARG A 80 22.27 4.05 13.45
C ARG A 80 22.86 4.88 12.31
N ASP A 81 22.92 4.33 11.10
CA ASP A 81 23.35 5.04 9.90
C ASP A 81 22.13 5.28 9.00
N PRO A 82 21.63 6.53 8.91
CA PRO A 82 20.42 6.86 8.16
C PRO A 82 20.44 6.43 6.69
N ARG A 83 21.63 6.27 6.08
CA ARG A 83 21.78 5.81 4.69
C ARG A 83 21.23 4.40 4.46
N HIS A 84 21.18 3.57 5.50
CA HIS A 84 20.60 2.23 5.43
C HIS A 84 19.07 2.22 5.56
N ALA A 85 18.46 3.35 5.94
CA ALA A 85 17.00 3.50 6.08
C ALA A 85 16.41 4.44 5.02
N GLU A 86 17.16 4.77 3.97
CA GLU A 86 16.72 5.67 2.91
C GLU A 86 15.62 5.04 2.06
N LEU A 87 14.53 5.78 1.88
CA LEU A 87 13.46 5.42 0.95
C LEU A 87 13.87 5.81 -0.47
N LEU A 88 14.06 4.80 -1.31
CA LEU A 88 14.43 4.94 -2.70
C LEU A 88 13.17 5.03 -3.57
N SER A 89 13.18 5.93 -4.54
CA SER A 89 12.12 6.01 -5.54
C SER A 89 12.16 4.79 -6.47
N THR A 90 11.01 4.19 -6.77
CA THR A 90 10.88 3.22 -7.86
C THR A 90 10.78 3.89 -9.24
N GLY A 91 10.51 5.20 -9.29
CA GLY A 91 10.13 5.89 -10.53
C GLY A 91 8.68 5.65 -10.95
N PHE A 92 7.87 5.00 -10.11
CA PHE A 92 6.45 4.76 -10.34
C PHE A 92 5.58 5.48 -9.31
N ARG A 93 4.36 5.80 -9.75
CA ARG A 93 3.29 6.31 -8.88
C ARG A 93 2.04 5.48 -9.07
N ALA A 94 1.29 5.35 -7.99
CA ALA A 94 -0.02 4.70 -7.98
C ALA A 94 -1.12 5.75 -7.83
N PHE A 95 -2.05 5.74 -8.77
CA PHE A 95 -3.34 6.40 -8.68
C PHE A 95 -4.32 5.46 -8.01
N ARG A 96 -5.05 5.93 -7.00
CA ARG A 96 -6.05 5.12 -6.28
C ARG A 96 -7.35 5.88 -6.13
N PHE A 97 -8.45 5.19 -6.41
CA PHE A 97 -9.80 5.70 -6.21
C PHE A 97 -10.77 4.52 -6.01
N LEU A 98 -11.98 4.84 -5.57
CA LEU A 98 -13.07 3.87 -5.43
C LEU A 98 -14.13 4.12 -6.50
N VAL A 99 -14.72 3.04 -7.00
CA VAL A 99 -15.88 3.08 -7.89
C VAL A 99 -17.00 2.28 -7.27
N PRO A 100 -18.25 2.79 -7.23
CA PRO A 100 -19.41 1.97 -6.92
C PRO A 100 -19.48 0.73 -7.83
N THR A 101 -19.73 -0.45 -7.27
CA THR A 101 -19.68 -1.71 -8.03
C THR A 101 -20.69 -1.74 -9.18
N ASP A 102 -21.85 -1.10 -9.02
CA ASP A 102 -22.87 -0.94 -10.06
C ASP A 102 -22.45 -0.04 -11.23
N LYS A 103 -21.40 0.78 -11.02
CA LYS A 103 -20.81 1.66 -12.04
C LYS A 103 -19.49 1.14 -12.59
N ALA A 104 -18.92 0.11 -11.96
CA ALA A 104 -17.77 -0.61 -12.48
C ALA A 104 -18.21 -1.60 -13.56
N ARG A 105 -17.31 -2.02 -14.45
CA ARG A 105 -17.64 -2.95 -15.54
C ARG A 105 -18.26 -4.25 -15.00
N SER A 106 -19.31 -4.73 -15.67
CA SER A 106 -20.11 -5.90 -15.26
C SER A 106 -19.37 -7.23 -15.28
N ASP A 107 -18.20 -7.29 -15.93
CA ASP A 107 -17.48 -8.55 -16.20
C ASP A 107 -16.59 -8.98 -15.03
N SER A 108 -16.57 -8.21 -13.94
CA SER A 108 -15.85 -8.56 -12.71
C SER A 108 -16.62 -9.63 -11.93
N HIS A 109 -16.41 -10.89 -12.32
CA HIS A 109 -17.13 -12.06 -11.78
C HIS A 109 -17.01 -12.28 -10.25
N ASP A 110 -16.14 -11.55 -9.56
CA ASP A 110 -15.89 -11.67 -8.11
C ASP A 110 -16.23 -10.41 -7.29
N ALA A 111 -16.85 -9.38 -7.88
CA ALA A 111 -17.15 -8.14 -7.17
C ALA A 111 -18.35 -8.27 -6.22
N ARG A 112 -18.14 -8.90 -5.06
CA ARG A 112 -19.17 -9.08 -4.01
C ARG A 112 -19.36 -7.85 -3.11
N GLY A 113 -18.54 -6.81 -3.27
CA GLY A 113 -18.59 -5.57 -2.49
C GLY A 113 -19.48 -4.49 -3.11
N THR A 114 -19.82 -3.45 -2.34
CA THR A 114 -20.56 -2.26 -2.83
C THR A 114 -19.67 -1.27 -3.58
N VAL A 115 -18.35 -1.42 -3.44
CA VAL A 115 -17.33 -0.61 -4.11
C VAL A 115 -16.20 -1.49 -4.62
N GLN A 116 -15.56 -1.06 -5.71
CA GLN A 116 -14.32 -1.61 -6.24
C GLN A 116 -13.18 -0.62 -6.00
N ASN A 117 -12.06 -1.13 -5.46
CA ASN A 117 -10.83 -0.36 -5.32
C ASN A 117 -10.02 -0.47 -6.61
N VAL A 118 -9.81 0.66 -7.28
CA VAL A 118 -9.04 0.74 -8.53
C VAL A 118 -7.67 1.34 -8.23
N VAL A 119 -6.64 0.69 -8.77
CA VAL A 119 -5.25 1.17 -8.68
C VAL A 119 -4.66 1.20 -10.09
N GLY A 120 -4.25 2.38 -10.54
CA GLY A 120 -3.50 2.57 -11.77
C GLY A 120 -2.04 2.87 -11.46
N ILE A 121 -1.09 2.16 -12.05
CA ILE A 121 0.34 2.37 -11.80
C ILE A 121 0.98 2.89 -13.09
N HIS A 122 1.68 4.01 -13.01
CA HIS A 122 2.34 4.63 -14.16
C HIS A 122 3.77 5.06 -13.80
N PRO A 123 4.76 4.89 -14.71
CA PRO A 123 6.08 5.49 -14.56
C PRO A 123 5.94 7.02 -14.45
N SER A 124 6.31 7.60 -13.31
CA SER A 124 6.32 9.04 -13.09
C SER A 124 7.14 9.38 -11.86
N THR A 125 7.94 10.43 -11.93
CA THR A 125 8.64 11.00 -10.78
C THR A 125 8.00 12.30 -10.29
N GLU A 126 7.09 12.87 -11.08
CA GLU A 126 6.48 14.17 -10.81
C GLU A 126 5.28 14.02 -9.85
N SER A 127 5.15 14.97 -8.93
CA SER A 127 3.93 15.07 -8.14
C SER A 127 2.83 15.68 -8.99
N ALA A 128 1.63 15.11 -8.92
CA ALA A 128 0.46 15.70 -9.54
C ALA A 128 0.02 16.94 -8.76
N THR A 129 -0.20 18.07 -9.43
CA THR A 129 -1.02 19.16 -8.88
C THR A 129 -2.49 18.74 -8.88
N ASP A 130 -2.92 18.09 -9.97
CA ASP A 130 -4.21 17.42 -10.09
C ASP A 130 -3.96 15.94 -10.43
N ALA A 131 -4.23 15.06 -9.47
CA ALA A 131 -4.04 13.62 -9.62
C ALA A 131 -5.03 12.99 -10.61
N HIS A 132 -6.24 13.55 -10.71
CA HIS A 132 -7.27 13.03 -11.61
C HIS A 132 -6.92 13.36 -13.06
N GLU A 133 -6.59 14.61 -13.34
CA GLU A 133 -6.19 15.05 -14.69
C GLU A 133 -4.95 14.31 -15.17
N GLN A 134 -3.91 14.19 -14.32
CA GLN A 134 -2.69 13.46 -14.66
C GLN A 134 -2.98 11.99 -14.97
N MET A 135 -3.84 11.33 -14.17
CA MET A 135 -4.24 9.95 -14.40
C MET A 135 -4.94 9.79 -15.76
N VAL A 136 -5.96 10.59 -16.04
CA VAL A 136 -6.71 10.49 -17.30
C VAL A 136 -5.78 10.68 -18.49
N ARG A 137 -4.88 11.66 -18.45
CA ARG A 137 -3.89 11.89 -19.50
C ARG A 137 -2.93 10.71 -19.66
N GLN A 138 -2.42 10.15 -18.57
CA GLN A 138 -1.44 9.06 -18.62
C GLN A 138 -2.03 7.77 -19.17
N PHE A 139 -3.32 7.50 -18.90
CA PHE A 139 -4.00 6.28 -19.33
C PHE A 139 -4.92 6.48 -20.54
N GLU A 140 -4.90 7.62 -21.22
CA GLU A 140 -5.82 7.93 -22.34
C GLU A 140 -5.69 6.98 -23.55
N HIS A 141 -4.56 6.30 -23.64
CA HIS A 141 -4.22 5.33 -24.69
C HIS A 141 -4.85 3.95 -24.48
N TYR A 142 -5.49 3.71 -23.33
CA TYR A 142 -6.19 2.46 -23.04
C TYR A 142 -7.62 2.44 -23.61
N ASP A 143 -8.28 1.29 -23.51
CA ASP A 143 -9.65 1.10 -23.98
C ASP A 143 -10.59 2.20 -23.46
N GLN A 144 -11.47 2.70 -24.34
CA GLN A 144 -12.31 3.85 -24.04
C GLN A 144 -13.26 3.63 -22.87
N ASN A 145 -13.68 2.38 -22.59
CA ASN A 145 -14.52 2.10 -21.42
C ASN A 145 -13.72 2.29 -20.13
N LEU A 146 -12.45 1.90 -20.12
CA LEU A 146 -11.56 2.14 -18.98
C LEU A 146 -11.27 3.63 -18.83
N VAL A 147 -10.95 4.33 -19.92
CA VAL A 147 -10.73 5.79 -19.88
C VAL A 147 -11.96 6.53 -19.37
N GLN A 148 -13.17 6.10 -19.76
CA GLN A 148 -14.41 6.69 -19.26
C GLN A 148 -14.62 6.44 -17.77
N LEU A 149 -14.25 5.25 -17.27
CA LEU A 149 -14.23 4.95 -15.83
C LEU A 149 -13.28 5.90 -15.08
N LEU A 150 -12.08 6.11 -15.61
CA LEU A 150 -11.09 7.03 -15.04
C LEU A 150 -11.61 8.47 -15.02
N ARG A 151 -12.21 8.96 -16.12
CA ARG A 151 -12.80 10.31 -16.19
C ARG A 151 -13.91 10.52 -15.17
N ASN A 152 -14.69 9.48 -14.89
CA ASN A 152 -15.80 9.54 -13.94
C ASN A 152 -15.36 9.33 -12.48
N SER A 153 -14.10 9.00 -12.22
CA SER A 153 -13.62 8.78 -10.86
C SER A 153 -13.61 10.08 -10.05
N LYS A 154 -13.71 9.92 -8.73
CA LYS A 154 -13.63 11.02 -7.76
C LYS A 154 -12.56 10.69 -6.72
N ASP A 155 -12.11 11.71 -6.00
CA ASP A 155 -11.19 11.56 -4.86
C ASP A 155 -9.93 10.74 -5.20
N THR A 156 -9.39 10.97 -6.40
CA THR A 156 -8.21 10.25 -6.89
C THR A 156 -6.97 10.74 -6.16
N ASN A 157 -6.27 9.81 -5.50
CA ASN A 157 -4.98 10.07 -4.87
C ASN A 157 -3.86 9.59 -5.77
N CYS A 158 -2.72 10.31 -5.81
CA CYS A 158 -1.52 9.90 -6.53
C CYS A 158 -0.32 9.81 -5.59
N LEU A 159 0.10 8.58 -5.27
CA LEU A 159 1.14 8.29 -4.28
C LEU A 159 2.41 7.77 -4.95
N PRO A 160 3.61 8.20 -4.51
CA PRO A 160 4.84 7.54 -4.93
C PRO A 160 4.89 6.12 -4.35
N LEU A 161 5.57 5.21 -5.04
CA LEU A 161 5.80 3.83 -4.58
C LEU A 161 7.26 3.65 -4.16
N PRO A 162 7.71 4.18 -3.00
CA PRO A 162 9.10 4.02 -2.58
C PRO A 162 9.37 2.61 -2.05
N PHE A 163 10.64 2.22 -2.06
CA PHE A 163 11.11 0.98 -1.45
C PHE A 163 12.37 1.25 -0.62
N MET A 164 12.81 0.27 0.17
CA MET A 164 14.07 0.36 0.91
C MET A 164 14.96 -0.84 0.56
N LYS A 165 16.28 -0.66 0.61
CA LYS A 165 17.19 -1.81 0.57
C LYS A 165 17.01 -2.66 1.85
N PRO A 166 17.22 -3.98 1.80
CA PRO A 166 17.16 -4.81 2.99
C PRO A 166 18.07 -4.27 4.10
N LEU A 167 17.51 -4.15 5.30
CA LEU A 167 18.27 -3.76 6.49
C LEU A 167 19.23 -4.89 6.89
N SER A 168 20.41 -4.54 7.39
CA SER A 168 21.38 -5.51 7.91
C SER A 168 20.96 -6.12 9.27
N SER A 169 20.08 -5.45 10.00
CA SER A 169 19.49 -5.93 11.26
C SER A 169 18.12 -5.29 11.46
N TRP A 170 17.19 -6.02 12.06
CA TRP A 170 15.86 -5.52 12.48
C TRP A 170 15.78 -5.26 13.98
N THR A 171 16.88 -5.46 14.72
CA THR A 171 16.91 -5.34 16.17
C THR A 171 18.07 -4.49 16.67
N PHE A 172 17.82 -3.74 17.74
CA PHE A 172 18.86 -3.08 18.51
C PHE A 172 18.45 -2.95 19.98
N GLY A 173 19.23 -3.55 20.89
CA GLY A 173 18.89 -3.58 22.31
C GLY A 173 17.51 -4.24 22.54
N LYS A 174 16.59 -3.51 23.19
CA LYS A 174 15.21 -3.94 23.46
C LYS A 174 14.21 -3.61 22.35
N VAL A 175 14.66 -3.18 21.17
CA VAL A 175 13.78 -2.75 20.06
C VAL A 175 13.88 -3.72 18.88
N VAL A 176 12.74 -4.12 18.33
CA VAL A 176 12.60 -4.93 17.11
C VAL A 176 11.67 -4.23 16.11
N LEU A 177 11.97 -4.31 14.82
CA LEU A 177 11.16 -3.76 13.72
C LEU A 177 10.38 -4.88 13.00
N ILE A 178 9.14 -4.59 12.59
CA ILE A 178 8.30 -5.50 11.78
C ILE A 178 7.53 -4.74 10.67
N GLY A 179 7.07 -5.45 9.63
CA GLY A 179 6.28 -4.85 8.55
C GLY A 179 7.07 -3.81 7.73
N ASP A 180 6.38 -2.82 7.16
CA ASP A 180 7.02 -1.74 6.38
C ASP A 180 8.04 -0.91 7.18
N THR A 181 8.01 -1.00 8.50
CA THR A 181 9.06 -0.42 9.34
C THR A 181 10.41 -1.14 9.11
N ALA A 182 10.39 -2.47 8.94
CA ALA A 182 11.57 -3.30 8.70
C ALA A 182 11.88 -3.55 7.22
N HIS A 183 10.84 -3.80 6.41
CA HIS A 183 10.98 -4.31 5.03
C HIS A 183 9.86 -3.74 4.11
N PRO A 184 9.87 -2.44 3.80
CA PRO A 184 8.96 -1.89 2.80
C PRO A 184 9.38 -2.39 1.42
N GLU A 185 8.54 -3.25 0.85
CA GLU A 185 8.81 -3.95 -0.40
C GLU A 185 8.43 -3.11 -1.63
N ARG A 186 8.82 -3.61 -2.81
CA ARG A 186 8.37 -3.04 -4.09
C ARG A 186 7.01 -3.66 -4.45
N ASP A 187 6.00 -2.82 -4.66
CA ASP A 187 4.63 -3.20 -5.09
C ASP A 187 4.52 -3.95 -6.44
N HIS A 188 5.63 -4.37 -7.07
CA HIS A 188 5.65 -5.04 -8.37
C HIS A 188 6.17 -6.49 -8.30
N VAL A 189 6.27 -7.07 -7.10
CA VAL A 189 6.86 -8.40 -6.87
C VAL A 189 5.86 -9.45 -6.39
N GLU A 190 4.55 -9.15 -6.32
CA GLU A 190 3.50 -10.14 -5.99
C GLU A 190 2.61 -10.49 -7.19
#